data_AF-A0A258Y610-F1
#
_entry.id   AF-A0A258Y610-F1
#
_cell.length_a   1.000
_cell.length_b   1.000
_cell.length_c   1.000
_cell.angle_alpha   90.00
_cell.angle_beta   90.00
_cell.angle_gamma   90.00
#
_symmetry.space_group_name_H-M   'P 1'
#
loop_
_entity.id
_entity.type
_entity.pdbx_description
1 polymer ?
#
loop_
_entity_poly.entity_id
_entity_poly.type
_entity_poly.pdbx_seq_one_letter_code
_entity_poly.pdbx_strand_id
1 'polypeptide(L)'
;VLYNPWLSILKQGRGTLAHQDIWSLFDQVLLSRVWLDQSAPGFYFKFAQIHQTNAMVENSGRYRGYPMRTWDGNNYRGGFSDHFPSYIVVLKPVNH
;
A
#
# COMPACT_ATOMS: atom_id res chain seq x y z
N VAL A 1 1.01 18.13 -13.42
CA VAL A 1 1.70 17.74 -12.16
C VAL A 1 0.85 16.73 -11.42
N LEU A 2 1.40 15.57 -11.06
CA LEU A 2 0.71 14.53 -10.30
C LEU A 2 0.83 14.78 -8.79
N TYR A 3 -0.16 14.32 -8.02
CA TYR A 3 -0.14 14.24 -6.57
C TYR A 3 0.29 12.84 -6.12
N ASN A 4 1.21 12.79 -5.15
CA ASN A 4 1.70 11.56 -4.57
C ASN A 4 1.17 11.41 -3.13
N PRO A 5 0.15 10.55 -2.89
CA PRO A 5 -0.40 10.34 -1.55
C PRO A 5 0.47 9.45 -0.65
N TRP A 6 1.55 8.85 -1.17
CA TRP A 6 2.34 7.82 -0.47
C TRP A 6 3.51 8.39 0.34
N LEU A 7 3.87 9.65 0.11
CA LEU A 7 5.01 10.28 0.80
C LEU A 7 4.83 10.33 2.33
N SER A 8 3.60 10.55 2.81
CA SER A 8 3.30 10.52 4.26
C SER A 8 3.41 9.12 4.84
N ILE A 9 2.98 8.09 4.09
CA ILE A 9 3.06 6.68 4.48
C ILE A 9 4.54 6.26 4.61
N LEU A 10 5.38 6.62 3.63
CA LEU A 10 6.80 6.34 3.69
C LEU A 10 7.48 7.02 4.89
N LYS A 11 7.15 8.29 5.16
CA LYS A 11 7.66 9.02 6.33
C LYS A 11 7.26 8.42 7.67
N GLN A 12 6.17 7.66 7.72
CA GLN A 12 5.74 6.90 8.90
C GLN A 12 6.49 5.56 9.05
N GLY A 13 7.48 5.28 8.21
CA GLY A 13 8.25 4.04 8.24
C GLY A 13 7.47 2.83 7.71
N ARG A 14 6.47 3.06 6.86
CA ARG A 14 5.67 2.00 6.23
C ARG A 14 6.01 1.90 4.75
N GLY A 15 6.13 0.67 4.26
CA GLY A 15 6.40 0.37 2.86
C GLY A 15 5.60 -0.83 2.38
N THR A 16 5.63 -1.05 1.07
CA THR A 16 4.93 -2.17 0.44
C THR A 16 5.80 -3.42 0.44
N LEU A 17 7.12 -3.27 0.59
CA LEU A 17 8.07 -4.35 0.76
C LEU A 17 9.18 -3.93 1.71
N ALA A 18 9.90 -4.91 2.25
CA ALA A 18 11.07 -4.68 3.08
C ALA A 18 12.26 -5.49 2.57
N HIS A 19 13.44 -4.87 2.53
CA HIS A 19 14.70 -5.50 2.18
C HIS A 19 15.82 -4.90 3.04
N GLN A 20 16.67 -5.74 3.63
CA GLN A 20 17.76 -5.30 4.52
C GLN A 20 17.31 -4.34 5.63
N ASP A 21 16.15 -4.62 6.23
CA ASP A 21 15.53 -3.82 7.29
C ASP A 21 15.14 -2.40 6.88
N ILE A 22 15.05 -2.16 5.56
CA ILE A 22 14.59 -0.91 4.96
C ILE A 22 13.24 -1.16 4.28
N TRP A 23 12.24 -0.35 4.66
CA TRP A 23 10.94 -0.30 3.98
C TRP A 23 11.05 0.49 2.69
N SER A 24 10.54 -0.09 1.61
CA SER A 24 10.46 0.53 0.28
C SER A 24 9.01 0.67 -0.16
N LEU A 25 8.73 1.69 -0.96
CA LEU A 25 7.38 2.01 -1.46
C LEU A 25 7.41 2.06 -2.99
N PHE A 26 7.66 0.90 -3.60
CA PHE A 26 7.66 0.76 -5.06
C PHE A 26 6.25 0.85 -5.64
N ASP A 27 5.26 0.29 -4.93
CA ASP A 27 3.88 0.21 -5.41
C ASP A 27 3.11 1.49 -5.08
N GLN A 28 2.79 2.29 -6.09
CA GLN A 28 2.18 3.61 -5.93
C GLN A 28 1.07 3.88 -6.95
N VAL A 29 -0.05 4.41 -6.48
CA VAL A 29 -1.07 5.05 -7.32
C VAL A 29 -0.91 6.57 -7.24
N LEU A 30 -0.44 7.20 -8.32
CA LEU A 30 -0.33 8.65 -8.42
C LEU A 30 -1.60 9.26 -9.03
N LEU A 31 -1.96 10.45 -8.60
CA LEU A 31 -3.25 11.06 -8.95
C LEU A 31 -3.08 12.35 -9.74
N SER A 32 -3.85 12.51 -10.81
CA SER A 32 -4.05 13.82 -11.43
C SER A 32 -4.75 14.76 -10.44
N ARG A 33 -4.42 16.06 -10.48
CA ARG A 33 -4.96 17.05 -9.51
C ARG A 33 -6.48 17.12 -9.45
N VAL A 34 -7.18 16.81 -10.54
CA VAL A 34 -8.66 16.80 -10.59
C VAL A 34 -9.29 15.86 -9.55
N TRP A 35 -8.61 14.77 -9.18
CA TRP A 35 -9.09 13.85 -8.14
C TRP A 35 -9.06 14.47 -6.74
N LEU A 36 -8.39 15.61 -6.53
CA LEU A 36 -8.31 16.27 -5.22
C LEU A 36 -9.45 17.28 -4.99
N ASP A 37 -10.19 17.60 -6.04
CA ASP A 37 -11.29 18.56 -5.97
C ASP A 37 -12.58 17.85 -5.53
N GLN A 38 -12.98 18.09 -4.28
CA GLN A 38 -14.21 17.52 -3.71
C GLN A 38 -15.48 18.21 -4.24
N SER A 39 -15.36 19.37 -4.88
CA SER A 39 -16.47 20.09 -5.49
C SER A 39 -16.74 19.64 -6.93
N ALA A 40 -15.78 18.94 -7.54
CA ALA A 40 -15.93 18.43 -8.90
C ALA A 40 -16.99 17.31 -8.95
N PRO A 41 -17.77 17.24 -10.05
CA PRO A 41 -18.70 16.15 -10.24
C PRO A 41 -17.96 14.81 -10.37
N GLY A 42 -18.45 13.78 -9.68
CA GLY A 42 -17.91 12.43 -9.77
C GLY A 42 -17.14 12.00 -8.53
N PHE A 43 -16.04 11.28 -8.73
CA PHE A 43 -15.24 10.70 -7.65
C PHE A 43 -14.10 11.63 -7.23
N TYR A 44 -13.85 11.72 -5.93
CA TYR A 44 -12.70 12.43 -5.37
C TYR A 44 -11.90 11.52 -4.45
N PHE A 45 -10.60 11.77 -4.36
CA PHE A 45 -9.67 11.06 -3.52
C PHE A 45 -9.94 11.33 -2.03
N LYS A 46 -10.00 10.26 -1.24
CA LYS A 46 -10.17 10.33 0.21
C LYS A 46 -8.89 9.99 0.95
N PHE A 47 -8.29 8.83 0.70
CA PHE A 47 -6.99 8.45 1.26
C PHE A 47 -6.33 7.32 0.45
N ALA A 48 -5.04 7.10 0.70
CA ALA A 48 -4.26 5.97 0.22
C ALA A 48 -3.80 5.14 1.42
N GLN A 49 -3.64 3.84 1.24
CA GLN A 49 -3.22 2.94 2.32
C GLN A 49 -2.52 1.68 1.79
N ILE A 50 -1.58 1.19 2.58
CA ILE A 50 -0.99 -0.15 2.44
C ILE A 50 -1.84 -1.10 3.29
N HIS A 51 -2.42 -2.11 2.65
CA HIS A 51 -3.21 -3.13 3.31
C HIS A 51 -2.29 -4.18 3.93
N GLN A 52 -2.43 -4.40 5.23
CA GLN A 52 -1.62 -5.34 5.99
C GLN A 52 -2.51 -6.01 7.03
N THR A 53 -2.51 -7.35 7.04
CA THR A 53 -3.20 -8.17 8.05
C THR A 53 -2.21 -9.15 8.65
N ASN A 54 -2.47 -9.68 9.86
CA ASN A 54 -1.56 -10.61 10.53
C ASN A 54 -1.28 -11.89 9.70
N ALA A 55 -2.20 -12.29 8.82
CA ALA A 55 -2.02 -13.44 7.93
C ALA A 55 -1.02 -13.16 6.80
N MET A 56 -0.81 -11.89 6.42
CA MET A 56 0.09 -11.48 5.35
C MET A 56 1.52 -11.22 5.82
N VAL A 57 1.79 -11.34 7.13
CA VAL A 57 3.05 -10.93 7.74
C VAL A 57 3.80 -12.15 8.28
N GLU A 58 5.12 -12.15 8.14
CA GLU A 58 5.98 -13.08 8.85
C GLU A 58 5.82 -12.89 10.37
N ASN A 59 5.34 -13.93 11.05
CA ASN A 59 5.01 -13.84 12.48
C ASN A 59 6.18 -14.22 13.40
N SER A 60 7.26 -14.79 12.84
CA SER A 60 8.40 -15.32 13.60
C SER A 60 9.71 -15.21 12.83
N GLY A 61 10.83 -15.44 13.52
CA GLY A 61 12.16 -15.46 12.92
C GLY A 61 12.69 -14.07 12.55
N ARG A 62 13.78 -14.06 11.79
CA ARG A 62 14.52 -12.83 11.43
C ARG A 62 13.68 -11.81 10.66
N TYR A 63 12.72 -12.28 9.87
CA TYR A 63 11.89 -11.45 9.00
C TYR A 63 10.56 -11.04 9.64
N ARG A 64 10.39 -11.21 10.96
CA ARG A 64 9.14 -10.87 11.64
C ARG A 64 8.71 -9.43 11.29
N GLY A 65 7.49 -9.26 10.81
CA GLY A 65 6.98 -7.96 10.35
C GLY A 65 7.03 -7.74 8.83
N TYR A 66 7.78 -8.55 8.09
CA TYR A 66 7.88 -8.47 6.63
C TYR A 66 6.67 -9.13 5.95
N PRO A 67 6.38 -8.81 4.67
CA PRO A 67 5.43 -9.59 3.87
C PRO A 67 5.81 -11.07 3.86
N MET A 68 4.83 -11.94 4.14
CA MET A 68 4.99 -13.38 4.10
C MET A 68 5.03 -13.84 2.64
N ARG A 69 6.24 -14.10 2.15
CA ARG A 69 6.50 -14.44 0.76
C ARG A 69 5.87 -15.77 0.38
N THR A 70 5.30 -15.83 -0.82
CA THR A 70 4.78 -17.09 -1.39
C THR A 70 5.90 -18.09 -1.65
N TRP A 71 7.04 -17.60 -2.11
CA TRP A 71 8.23 -18.38 -2.44
C TRP A 71 9.47 -17.79 -1.77
N ASP A 72 10.39 -18.66 -1.37
CA ASP A 72 11.75 -18.30 -0.96
C ASP A 72 12.75 -19.06 -1.84
N GLY A 73 13.25 -18.37 -2.87
CA GLY A 73 13.93 -19.01 -3.98
C GLY A 73 13.00 -20.03 -4.65
N ASN A 74 13.43 -21.29 -4.66
CA ASN A 74 12.65 -22.40 -5.22
C ASN A 74 11.72 -23.08 -4.21
N ASN A 75 11.67 -22.61 -2.96
CA ASN A 75 10.88 -23.25 -1.91
C ASN A 75 9.52 -22.55 -1.77
N TYR A 76 8.43 -23.29 -1.96
CA TYR A 76 7.09 -22.77 -1.69
C TYR A 76 6.86 -22.66 -0.18
N ARG A 77 6.42 -21.49 0.27
CA ARG A 77 6.17 -21.20 1.70
C ARG A 77 4.70 -20.94 2.01
N GLY A 78 3.83 -20.86 1.00
CA GLY A 78 2.39 -20.64 1.20
C GLY A 78 2.00 -19.24 1.67
N GLY A 79 2.94 -18.28 1.66
CA GLY A 79 2.64 -16.88 1.95
C GLY A 79 1.81 -16.20 0.84
N PHE A 80 1.21 -15.07 1.17
CA PHE A 80 0.33 -14.33 0.26
C PHE A 80 1.08 -13.64 -0.88
N SER A 81 2.16 -12.92 -0.55
CA SER A 81 2.97 -12.14 -1.48
C SER A 81 4.22 -11.62 -0.76
N ASP A 82 5.28 -11.37 -1.50
CA ASP A 82 6.45 -10.63 -1.03
C ASP A 82 6.23 -9.09 -0.99
N HIS A 83 5.06 -8.63 -1.43
CA HIS A 83 4.61 -7.24 -1.38
C HIS A 83 3.23 -7.13 -0.67
N PHE A 84 3.05 -6.07 0.14
CA PHE A 84 1.74 -5.69 0.65
C PHE A 84 0.92 -4.95 -0.42
N PRO A 85 -0.39 -5.22 -0.54
CA PRO A 85 -1.25 -4.50 -1.47
C PRO A 85 -1.35 -3.01 -1.15
N SER A 86 -1.34 -2.19 -2.19
CA SER A 86 -1.58 -0.75 -2.11
C SER A 86 -2.92 -0.40 -2.73
N TYR A 87 -3.71 0.42 -2.04
CA TYR A 87 -5.00 0.87 -2.56
C TYR A 87 -5.25 2.35 -2.24
N ILE A 88 -6.14 2.94 -3.02
CA ILE A 88 -6.74 4.24 -2.73
C ILE A 88 -8.23 4.07 -2.50
N VAL A 89 -8.79 4.95 -1.68
CA VAL A 89 -10.25 5.10 -1.53
C VAL A 89 -10.66 6.40 -2.17
N VAL A 90 -11.69 6.30 -3.01
CA VAL A 90 -12.37 7.44 -3.63
C VAL A 90 -13.81 7.47 -3.18
N LEU A 91 -14.37 8.66 -3.06
CA LEU A 91 -15.75 8.88 -2.67
C LEU A 91 -16.50 9.60 -3.79
N LYS A 92 -17.79 9.33 -3.90
CA LYS A 92 -18.70 10.04 -4.82
C LYS A 92 -19.91 10.51 -4.01
N PRO A 93 -20.26 11.81 -4.05
CA PRO A 93 -21.50 12.29 -3.46
C PRO A 93 -22.70 11.60 -4.13
N VAL A 94 -23.64 11.13 -3.33
CA VAL A 94 -24.96 10.67 -3.78
C VAL A 94 -25.96 11.74 -3.39
N ASN A 95 -26.63 12.33 -4.38
CA ASN A 95 -27.72 13.25 -4.14
C ASN A 95 -28.91 12.43 -3.64
N HIS A 96 -29.42 12.77 -2.45
CA HIS A 96 -30.70 12.28 -1.94
C HIS A 96 -31.80 13.26 -2.30
#